data_AF-A0A564U7S2-F1
#
_entry.id   AF-A0A564U7S2-F1
#
_cell.length_a   1.000
_cell.length_b   1.000
_cell.length_c   1.000
_cell.angle_alpha   90.00
_cell.angle_beta   90.00
_cell.angle_gamma   90.00
#
_symmetry.space_group_name_H-M   'P 1'
#
loop_
_entity.id
_entity.type
_entity.pdbx_description
1 polymer ?
#
loop_
_entity_poly.entity_id
_entity_poly.type
_entity_poly.pdbx_seq_one_letter_code
_entity_poly.pdbx_strand_id
1 'polypeptide(L)'
;MEQNENILSVLKIAPGQHPQQVEIDNDLKALQEAVGGSIGASYPFADDPVAVVYNDDGKLMGLPLNRALRDENGEMYDAVAGTFLVVGLGEENFASLIPGNGAEI
;
A
#
# COMPACT_ATOMS: atom_id res chain seq x y z
N MET A 1 -19.72 18.19 1.92
CA MET A 1 -18.48 18.08 1.14
C MET A 1 -18.51 16.69 0.57
N GLU A 2 -18.81 16.55 -0.73
CA GLU A 2 -18.65 15.29 -1.45
C GLU A 2 -17.17 14.93 -1.40
N GLN A 3 -16.84 13.82 -0.75
CA GLN A 3 -15.58 13.14 -1.01
C GLN A 3 -15.65 12.76 -2.48
N ASN A 4 -14.67 13.14 -3.30
CA ASN A 4 -14.57 12.59 -4.65
C ASN A 4 -14.30 11.08 -4.50
N GLU A 5 -15.35 10.26 -4.52
CA GLU A 5 -15.30 8.80 -4.31
C GLU A 5 -14.39 8.07 -5.32
N ASN A 6 -13.95 8.78 -6.36
CA ASN A 6 -13.09 8.27 -7.42
C ASN A 6 -11.59 8.50 -7.23
N ILE A 7 -11.12 9.24 -6.21
CA ILE A 7 -9.68 9.50 -6.01
C ILE A 7 -9.25 9.07 -4.61
N LEU A 8 -8.22 8.23 -4.55
CA LEU A 8 -7.55 7.81 -3.32
C LEU A 8 -6.29 8.62 -3.08
N SER A 9 -6.18 9.23 -1.90
CA SER A 9 -4.92 9.73 -1.36
C SER A 9 -4.20 8.60 -0.64
N VAL A 10 -3.07 8.14 -1.19
CA VAL A 10 -2.30 6.98 -0.71
C VAL A 10 -0.84 7.36 -0.48
N LEU A 11 -0.10 6.53 0.26
CA LEU A 11 1.36 6.66 0.32
C LEU A 11 2.00 5.69 -0.66
N LYS A 12 2.82 6.20 -1.58
CA LYS A 12 3.62 5.42 -2.52
C LYS A 12 5.06 5.35 -2.05
N ILE A 13 5.60 4.13 -1.97
CA ILE A 13 6.97 3.87 -1.53
C ILE A 13 7.68 3.10 -2.62
N ALA A 14 8.65 3.73 -3.28
CA ALA A 14 9.56 3.07 -4.21
C ALA A 14 10.79 2.51 -3.47
N PRO A 15 11.47 1.47 -4.01
CA PRO A 15 12.64 0.89 -3.36
C PRO A 15 13.72 1.93 -3.01
N GLY A 16 14.10 1.98 -1.74
CA GLY A 16 15.12 2.90 -1.22
C GLY A 16 14.71 4.37 -1.19
N GLN A 17 13.43 4.68 -1.41
CA GLN A 17 12.89 6.05 -1.35
C GLN A 17 12.02 6.22 -0.09
N HIS A 18 11.88 7.48 0.35
CA HIS A 18 10.91 7.83 1.40
C HIS A 18 9.46 7.75 0.87
N PRO A 19 8.48 7.53 1.75
CA PRO A 19 7.07 7.58 1.37
C PRO A 19 6.68 8.92 0.74
N GLN A 20 5.89 8.85 -0.33
CA GLN A 20 5.34 10.02 -1.01
C GLN A 20 3.82 9.93 -1.04
N GLN A 21 3.13 10.97 -0.57
CA GLN A 21 1.69 11.06 -0.73
C GLN A 21 1.34 11.33 -2.19
N VAL A 22 0.47 10.51 -2.75
CA VAL A 22 0.00 10.62 -4.15
C VAL A 22 -1.50 10.42 -4.22
N GLU A 23 -2.11 11.02 -5.24
CA GLU A 23 -3.51 10.80 -5.60
C GLU A 23 -3.55 9.81 -6.78
N ILE A 24 -4.39 8.79 -6.68
CA ILE A 24 -4.64 7.81 -7.73
C ILE A 24 -6.14 7.59 -7.89
N ASP A 25 -6.57 7.13 -9.06
CA ASP A 25 -7.97 6.74 -9.23
C ASP A 25 -8.32 5.56 -8.30
N ASN A 26 -9.55 5.57 -7.78
CA ASN A 26 -10.11 4.51 -6.94
C ASN A 26 -10.60 3.33 -7.80
N ASP A 27 -9.70 2.77 -8.60
CA ASP A 27 -9.98 1.59 -9.39
C ASP A 27 -8.81 0.61 -9.38
N LEU A 28 -9.11 -0.64 -9.68
CA LEU A 28 -8.13 -1.73 -9.67
C LEU A 28 -6.97 -1.47 -10.65
N LYS A 29 -7.26 -0.85 -11.79
CA LYS A 29 -6.27 -0.63 -12.84
C LYS A 29 -5.25 0.42 -12.39
N ALA A 30 -5.67 1.50 -11.75
CA ALA A 30 -4.79 2.52 -11.21
C ALA A 30 -3.87 1.96 -10.12
N LEU A 31 -4.39 1.07 -9.26
CA LEU A 31 -3.59 0.35 -8.27
C LEU A 31 -2.54 -0.55 -8.95
N GLN A 32 -2.93 -1.33 -9.95
CA GLN A 32 -2.04 -2.20 -10.72
C GLN A 32 -0.94 -1.40 -11.44
N GLU A 33 -1.29 -0.28 -12.06
CA GLU A 33 -0.33 0.61 -12.73
C GLU A 33 0.64 1.24 -11.72
N ALA A 34 0.15 1.62 -10.53
CA ALA A 34 0.96 2.25 -9.50
C ALA A 34 2.01 1.31 -8.89
N VAL A 35 1.68 0.02 -8.72
CA VAL A 35 2.64 -1.00 -8.23
C VAL A 35 3.39 -1.72 -9.36
N GLY A 36 2.95 -1.56 -10.61
CA GLY A 36 3.61 -2.09 -11.80
C GLY A 36 3.30 -3.56 -12.09
N GLY A 37 2.10 -4.04 -11.76
CA GLY A 37 1.69 -5.43 -12.01
C GLY A 37 0.39 -5.84 -11.32
N SER A 38 0.12 -7.15 -11.30
CA SER A 38 -0.99 -7.73 -10.54
C SER A 38 -0.83 -7.39 -9.06
N ILE A 39 -1.92 -7.00 -8.39
CA ILE A 39 -1.84 -6.60 -6.98
C ILE A 39 -1.98 -7.79 -6.04
N GLY A 40 -1.16 -7.78 -4.99
CA GLY A 40 -1.39 -8.48 -3.73
C GLY A 40 -1.63 -7.47 -2.62
N ALA A 41 -2.25 -7.90 -1.52
CA ALA A 41 -2.50 -7.07 -0.35
C ALA A 41 -2.05 -7.77 0.93
N SER A 42 -1.45 -7.01 1.84
CA SER A 42 -1.08 -7.44 3.19
C SER A 42 -1.65 -6.46 4.21
N TYR A 43 -1.94 -6.97 5.41
CA TYR A 43 -2.56 -6.22 6.51
C TYR A 43 -1.65 -6.26 7.74
N PRO A 44 -0.47 -5.60 7.69
CA PRO A 44 0.54 -5.73 8.75
C PRO A 44 0.19 -4.95 10.01
N PHE A 45 -0.82 -4.08 9.98
CA PHE A 45 -1.26 -3.28 11.11
C PHE A 45 -2.61 -3.81 11.61
N ALA A 46 -2.60 -4.68 12.63
CA ALA A 46 -3.80 -5.36 13.10
C ALA A 46 -4.90 -4.40 13.61
N ASP A 47 -4.47 -3.30 14.23
CA ASP A 47 -5.38 -2.31 14.84
C ASP A 47 -5.70 -1.12 13.93
N ASP A 48 -4.99 -0.96 12.81
CA ASP A 48 -5.19 0.16 11.89
C ASP A 48 -5.94 -0.32 10.63
N PRO A 49 -6.95 0.44 10.14
CA PRO A 49 -7.67 0.13 8.92
C PRO A 49 -6.82 0.50 7.70
N VAL A 50 -5.69 -0.20 7.52
CA VAL A 50 -4.66 0.09 6.54
C VAL A 50 -4.18 -1.21 5.89
N ALA A 51 -4.00 -1.16 4.57
CA ALA A 51 -3.39 -2.25 3.81
C ALA A 51 -2.14 -1.78 3.07
N VAL A 52 -1.23 -2.73 2.85
CA VAL A 52 -0.09 -2.60 1.95
C VAL A 52 -0.43 -3.31 0.65
N VAL A 53 -0.53 -2.55 -0.44
CA VAL A 53 -0.81 -3.06 -1.80
C VAL A 53 0.49 -3.07 -2.60
N TYR A 54 0.85 -4.21 -3.17
CA TYR A 54 2.13 -4.42 -3.85
C TYR A 54 1.95 -5.27 -5.11
N ASN A 55 3.00 -5.34 -5.94
CA ASN A 55 3.02 -6.26 -7.08
C ASN A 55 3.24 -7.70 -6.60
N ASP A 56 2.23 -8.56 -6.75
CA ASP A 56 2.23 -9.95 -6.26
C ASP A 56 3.33 -10.80 -6.92
N ASP A 57 3.59 -10.53 -8.20
CA ASP A 57 4.66 -11.17 -8.97
C ASP A 57 6.03 -10.52 -8.74
N GLY A 58 6.12 -9.44 -7.95
CA GLY A 58 7.32 -8.60 -7.85
C GLY A 58 8.58 -9.37 -7.44
N LYS A 59 8.45 -10.34 -6.52
CA LYS A 59 9.56 -11.23 -6.14
C LYS A 59 9.95 -12.20 -7.25
N LEU A 60 8.96 -12.78 -7.92
CA LEU A 60 9.17 -13.72 -9.03
C LEU A 60 9.82 -13.02 -10.23
N MET A 61 9.47 -11.74 -10.45
CA MET A 61 10.06 -10.87 -11.47
C MET A 61 11.46 -10.35 -11.11
N GLY A 62 11.95 -10.60 -9.89
CA GLY A 62 13.25 -10.13 -9.43
C GLY A 62 13.32 -8.61 -9.19
N LEU A 63 12.19 -7.97 -8.85
CA LEU A 63 12.18 -6.55 -8.49
C LEU A 63 13.02 -6.30 -7.21
N PRO A 64 13.60 -5.11 -7.04
CA PRO A 64 14.37 -4.78 -5.84
C PRO A 64 13.52 -4.89 -4.56
N LEU A 65 14.07 -5.48 -3.50
CA LEU A 65 13.42 -5.49 -2.19
C LEU A 65 13.26 -4.05 -1.67
N ASN A 66 12.14 -3.78 -1.02
CA ASN A 66 11.76 -2.45 -0.55
C ASN A 66 11.66 -2.38 0.98
N ARG A 67 10.65 -3.03 1.58
CA ARG A 67 10.41 -3.00 3.03
C ARG A 67 10.07 -4.39 3.57
N ALA A 68 10.58 -4.71 4.75
CA ALA A 68 10.16 -5.88 5.50
C ALA A 68 8.76 -5.68 6.11
N LEU A 69 7.89 -6.67 5.93
CA LEU A 69 6.64 -6.78 6.67
C LEU A 69 6.91 -7.53 7.98
N ARG A 70 6.33 -7.01 9.06
CA ARG A 70 6.57 -7.49 10.42
C ARG A 70 5.25 -7.83 11.09
N ASP A 71 5.27 -8.86 11.91
CA ASP A 71 4.12 -9.24 12.73
C ASP A 71 4.01 -8.36 13.98
N GLU A 72 3.04 -8.67 14.83
CA GLU A 72 2.77 -7.96 16.10
C GLU A 72 3.94 -7.99 17.08
N ASN A 73 4.84 -8.98 16.98
CA ASN A 73 6.05 -9.08 17.78
C ASN A 73 7.24 -8.34 17.18
N GLY A 74 7.04 -7.71 16.01
CA GLY A 74 8.09 -7.06 15.23
C GLY A 74 8.96 -8.04 14.44
N GLU A 75 8.62 -9.33 14.39
CA GLU A 75 9.36 -10.34 13.66
C GLU A 75 9.04 -10.23 12.17
N MET A 76 10.08 -10.29 11.34
CA MET A 76 9.91 -10.21 9.90
C MET A 76 9.33 -11.54 9.38
N TYR A 77 8.14 -11.48 8.80
CA TYR A 77 7.53 -12.64 8.15
C TYR A 77 7.63 -12.58 6.62
N ASP A 78 7.79 -11.39 6.03
CA ASP A 78 7.93 -11.22 4.58
C ASP A 78 8.66 -9.93 4.19
N ALA A 79 8.97 -9.76 2.90
CA ALA A 79 9.47 -8.51 2.32
C ALA A 79 8.70 -8.14 1.06
N VAL A 80 8.37 -6.87 0.91
CA VAL A 80 7.80 -6.36 -0.34
C VAL A 80 8.90 -6.13 -1.38
N ALA A 81 8.66 -6.55 -2.62
CA ALA A 81 9.54 -6.30 -3.76
C ALA A 81 8.89 -5.30 -4.73
N GLY A 82 9.66 -4.31 -5.19
CA GLY A 82 9.19 -3.22 -6.04
C GLY A 82 8.48 -2.11 -5.27
N THR A 83 7.75 -1.28 -6.01
CA THR A 83 6.95 -0.19 -5.44
C THR A 83 5.70 -0.76 -4.77
N PHE A 84 5.32 -0.19 -3.65
CA PHE A 84 4.05 -0.51 -2.98
C PHE A 84 3.30 0.75 -2.56
N LEU A 85 2.03 0.56 -2.28
CA LEU A 85 1.13 1.57 -1.74
C LEU A 85 0.72 1.21 -0.32
N VAL A 86 0.58 2.22 0.52
CA VAL A 86 -0.17 2.14 1.77
C VAL A 86 -1.51 2.83 1.52
N VAL A 87 -2.60 2.10 1.74
CA VAL A 87 -3.96 2.52 1.45
C VAL A 87 -4.83 2.37 2.70
N GLY A 88 -5.81 3.26 2.88
CA GLY A 88 -6.82 3.09 3.91
C GLY A 88 -7.81 2.00 3.53
N LEU A 89 -8.51 1.45 4.53
CA LEU A 89 -9.58 0.48 4.37
C LEU A 89 -10.90 1.11 4.84
N GLY A 90 -11.88 1.14 3.93
CA GLY A 90 -13.29 1.34 4.26
C GLY A 90 -13.96 0.00 4.61
N GLU A 91 -15.29 -0.01 4.69
CA GLU A 91 -16.04 -1.24 5.04
C GLU A 91 -15.87 -2.35 4.02
N GLU A 92 -15.83 -2.01 2.72
CA GLU A 92 -15.73 -2.99 1.63
C GLU A 92 -14.72 -2.62 0.53
N ASN A 93 -14.11 -1.44 0.59
CA ASN A 93 -13.24 -0.90 -0.46
C ASN A 93 -11.99 -0.21 0.10
N PHE A 94 -11.01 0.05 -0.77
CA PHE A 94 -9.91 0.93 -0.44
C PHE A 94 -10.40 2.37 -0.24
N ALA A 95 -9.73 3.08 0.66
CA ALA A 95 -10.04 4.43 1.05
C ALA A 95 -8.77 5.28 1.13
N SER A 96 -8.96 6.60 1.05
CA SER A 96 -7.88 7.56 1.25
C SER A 96 -7.32 7.45 2.67
N LEU A 97 -6.00 7.55 2.79
CA LEU A 97 -5.36 7.80 4.07
C LEU A 97 -5.73 9.20 4.55
N ILE A 98 -6.54 9.27 5.61
CA ILE A 98 -6.86 10.53 6.29
C ILE A 98 -5.77 10.87 7.32
N PRO A 99 -5.36 12.14 7.44
CA PRO A 99 -4.39 12.57 8.45
C PRO A 99 -4.97 12.31 9.84
N GLY A 100 -4.52 11.23 10.49
CA GLY A 100 -5.08 10.72 11.76
C GLY A 100 -4.96 9.20 11.92
N ASN A 101 -4.91 8.46 10.81
CA ASN A 101 -4.76 6.99 10.77
C ASN A 101 -3.44 6.54 10.12
N GLY A 102 -2.49 7.45 9.94
CA GLY A 102 -1.19 7.12 9.38
C GLY A 102 -0.32 6.51 10.47
N ALA A 103 -0.26 5.18 10.52
CA ALA A 103 0.80 4.48 11.21
C ALA A 103 2.14 5.14 10.86
N GLU A 104 2.96 5.45 11.87
CA GLU A 104 4.32 5.96 11.67
C GLU A 104 5.11 4.87 10.92
N ILE A 105 5.18 4.96 9.58
CA ILE A 105 5.90 4.02 8.70
C ILE A 105 7.38 4.34 8.55
#